data_AF-A0A522A7U2-F1
#
_entry.id   AF-A0A522A7U2-F1
#
_cell.length_a   1.000
_cell.length_b   1.000
_cell.length_c   1.000
_cell.angle_alpha   90.00
_cell.angle_beta   90.00
_cell.angle_gamma   90.00
#
_symmetry.space_group_name_H-M   'P 1'
#
loop_
_entity.id
_entity.type
_entity.pdbx_description
1 polymer ?
#
loop_
_entity_poly.entity_id
_entity_poly.type
_entity_poly.pdbx_seq_one_letter_code
_entity_poly.pdbx_strand_id
1 'polypeptide(L)'
;IVNLLTGAELTRFLTDMVPVFTAFAPLGIVLVALLGVGVAEHSGLIAAGLRKLLSLTTARWLTPIVMLVAIISHTAADAGYVVVIPLAAVIFHAAGRHPLAGIAAAFAGVSGGFSANFIPSALDPLLQGITQAAGRVLDPGLLVNPLCNWFFMSTSSLLVIGLGWWLTDKIVEPWLTRTNPVTDDPADGAGLTPLAPGEQRGLWWAAVSLVLSLALLLAAFLPAGSPLRDPATGAMASFGAPLMHAIVPLIFVLFLIPGITYGVVAGSMRGHRDVIAGMSRAMESMGYYIVMAFFAAQFIAAFGHSNLGVLLAVEGADGLSALHLSPQFTIVGIILLSAFIDLFVGSASAKWLLIAPIFVPMLMRLGIAPELTQAAYRIGDSSANIVTPLMPYFPLVVVFCRR
;
A
#
# COMPACT_ATOMS: atom_id res chain seq x y z
N ILE A 1 -29.82 -0.59 21.73
CA ILE A 1 -28.78 -1.65 21.86
C ILE A 1 -29.46 -3.00 21.78
N VAL A 2 -28.92 -3.93 21.00
CA VAL A 2 -29.37 -5.32 20.89
C VAL A 2 -28.39 -6.23 21.63
N ASN A 3 -28.89 -7.09 22.51
CA ASN A 3 -28.07 -8.06 23.23
C ASN A 3 -27.79 -9.29 22.35
N LEU A 4 -26.53 -9.46 21.93
CA LEU A 4 -26.12 -10.55 21.04
C LEU A 4 -26.00 -11.92 21.73
N LEU A 5 -26.11 -11.98 23.06
CA LEU A 5 -26.01 -13.22 23.83
C LEU A 5 -27.34 -13.98 23.96
N THR A 6 -28.41 -13.48 23.33
CA THR A 6 -29.69 -14.19 23.31
C THR A 6 -29.62 -15.40 22.38
N GLY A 7 -30.46 -16.43 22.63
CA GLY A 7 -30.45 -17.65 21.82
C GLY A 7 -30.64 -17.39 20.32
N ALA A 8 -31.56 -16.49 19.95
CA ALA A 8 -31.81 -16.11 18.56
C ALA A 8 -30.59 -15.43 17.91
N GLU A 9 -29.91 -14.53 18.63
CA GLU A 9 -28.74 -13.83 18.13
C GLU A 9 -27.49 -14.71 18.04
N LEU A 10 -27.33 -15.68 18.96
CA LEU A 10 -26.29 -16.69 18.84
C LEU A 10 -26.53 -17.63 17.64
N THR A 11 -27.78 -18.06 17.41
CA THR A 11 -28.13 -18.82 16.20
C THR A 11 -27.86 -18.02 14.94
N ARG A 12 -28.23 -16.73 14.93
CA ARG A 12 -27.93 -15.84 13.82
C ARG A 12 -26.42 -15.70 13.60
N PHE A 13 -25.64 -15.44 14.64
CA PHE A 13 -24.18 -15.32 14.54
C PHE A 13 -23.55 -16.57 13.92
N LEU A 14 -23.97 -17.77 14.33
CA LEU A 14 -23.47 -19.03 13.77
C LEU A 14 -23.87 -19.25 12.32
N THR A 15 -25.10 -18.86 11.94
CA THR A 15 -25.62 -19.03 10.56
C THR A 15 -25.07 -17.98 9.59
N ASP A 16 -24.84 -16.75 10.06
CA ASP A 16 -24.33 -15.63 9.27
C ASP A 16 -22.79 -15.63 9.18
N MET A 17 -22.07 -16.42 9.99
CA MET A 17 -20.61 -16.38 10.10
C MET A 17 -19.89 -16.47 8.75
N VAL A 18 -20.25 -17.44 7.90
CA VAL A 18 -19.63 -17.62 6.58
C VAL A 18 -20.06 -16.53 5.59
N PRO A 19 -21.38 -16.23 5.41
CA PRO A 19 -21.81 -15.13 4.57
C PRO A 19 -21.18 -13.77 4.92
N VAL A 20 -21.07 -13.46 6.22
CA VAL A 20 -20.43 -12.22 6.70
C VAL A 20 -18.97 -12.16 6.29
N PHE A 21 -18.25 -13.27 6.44
CA PHE A 21 -16.84 -13.33 6.07
C PHE A 21 -16.64 -13.21 4.55
N THR A 22 -17.38 -13.97 3.74
CA THR A 22 -17.20 -13.99 2.28
C THR A 22 -17.71 -12.71 1.61
N ALA A 23 -18.71 -12.04 2.20
CA ALA A 23 -19.21 -10.74 1.76
C ALA A 23 -18.36 -9.55 2.27
N PHE A 24 -17.32 -9.80 3.08
CA PHE A 24 -16.45 -8.75 3.56
C PHE A 24 -15.62 -8.16 2.42
N ALA A 25 -16.05 -7.00 1.90
CA ALA A 25 -15.52 -6.40 0.69
C ALA A 25 -13.97 -6.34 0.59
N PRO A 26 -13.21 -5.97 1.65
CA PRO A 26 -11.74 -5.96 1.60
C PRO A 26 -11.11 -7.31 1.26
N LEU A 27 -11.74 -8.43 1.67
CA LEU A 27 -11.18 -9.76 1.50
C LEU A 27 -11.01 -10.09 0.02
N GLY A 28 -12.11 -10.09 -0.73
CA GLY A 28 -12.08 -10.46 -2.16
C GLY A 28 -11.25 -9.50 -3.00
N ILE A 29 -11.37 -8.20 -2.70
CA ILE A 29 -10.63 -7.14 -3.39
C ILE A 29 -9.11 -7.37 -3.33
N VAL A 30 -8.58 -7.64 -2.14
CA VAL A 30 -7.13 -7.71 -1.94
C VAL A 30 -6.56 -9.01 -2.48
N LEU A 31 -7.26 -10.12 -2.27
CA LEU A 31 -6.82 -11.42 -2.77
C LEU A 31 -6.71 -11.39 -4.31
N VAL A 32 -7.69 -10.82 -5.00
CA VAL A 32 -7.67 -10.72 -6.47
C VAL A 32 -6.54 -9.81 -6.96
N ALA A 33 -6.33 -8.64 -6.35
CA ALA A 33 -5.26 -7.73 -6.73
C ALA A 33 -3.87 -8.40 -6.59
N LEU A 34 -3.64 -9.13 -5.49
CA LEU A 34 -2.36 -9.75 -5.19
C LEU A 34 -2.02 -10.95 -6.07
N LEU A 35 -2.99 -11.61 -6.68
CA LEU A 35 -2.69 -12.68 -7.65
C LEU A 35 -1.86 -12.16 -8.83
N GLY A 36 -2.15 -10.94 -9.31
CA GLY A 36 -1.44 -10.34 -10.44
C GLY A 36 -0.06 -9.83 -10.03
N VAL A 37 -0.01 -9.09 -8.91
CA VAL A 37 1.23 -8.58 -8.32
C VAL A 37 2.19 -9.73 -7.98
N GLY A 38 1.68 -10.83 -7.41
CA GLY A 38 2.43 -12.02 -7.08
C GLY A 38 3.11 -12.68 -8.28
N VAL A 39 2.46 -12.71 -9.45
CA VAL A 39 3.08 -13.21 -10.69
C VAL A 39 4.18 -12.27 -11.17
N ALA A 40 3.97 -10.96 -11.13
CA ALA A 40 5.00 -9.98 -11.51
C ALA A 40 6.22 -10.00 -10.57
N GLU A 41 6.00 -10.20 -9.28
CA GLU A 41 7.07 -10.35 -8.30
C GLU A 41 7.80 -11.69 -8.51
N HIS A 42 7.06 -12.79 -8.63
CA HIS A 42 7.62 -14.13 -8.83
C HIS A 42 8.41 -14.25 -10.13
N SER A 43 8.00 -13.55 -11.20
CA SER A 43 8.74 -13.56 -12.45
C SER A 43 10.09 -12.83 -12.36
N GLY A 44 10.28 -11.98 -11.35
CA GLY A 44 11.46 -11.14 -11.19
C GLY A 44 11.36 -9.79 -11.90
N LEU A 45 10.22 -9.46 -12.53
CA LEU A 45 10.00 -8.19 -13.22
C LEU A 45 10.26 -7.00 -12.30
N ILE A 46 9.67 -7.02 -11.10
CA ILE A 46 9.80 -5.95 -10.12
C ILE A 46 11.26 -5.77 -9.72
N ALA A 47 11.92 -6.84 -9.28
CA ALA A 47 13.30 -6.78 -8.82
C ALA A 47 14.28 -6.31 -9.92
N ALA A 48 14.08 -6.76 -11.17
CA ALA A 48 14.88 -6.31 -12.30
C ALA A 48 14.59 -4.84 -12.67
N GLY A 49 13.33 -4.41 -12.62
CA GLY A 49 12.92 -3.04 -12.88
C GLY A 49 13.52 -2.05 -11.88
N LEU A 50 13.42 -2.36 -10.58
CA LEU A 50 14.00 -1.55 -9.51
C LEU A 50 15.54 -1.46 -9.65
N ARG A 51 16.22 -2.59 -9.95
CA ARG A 51 17.67 -2.59 -10.25
C ARG A 51 18.02 -1.73 -11.46
N LYS A 52 17.24 -1.81 -12.55
CA LYS A 52 17.46 -1.00 -13.75
C LYS A 52 17.33 0.48 -13.43
N LEU A 53 16.26 0.90 -12.78
CA LEU A 53 16.02 2.30 -12.41
C LEU A 53 17.18 2.87 -11.60
N LEU A 54 17.63 2.12 -10.60
CA LEU A 54 18.73 2.53 -9.74
C LEU A 54 20.08 2.61 -10.49
N SER A 55 20.36 1.67 -11.41
CA SER A 55 21.58 1.66 -12.23
C SER A 55 21.74 2.87 -13.17
N LEU A 56 20.64 3.54 -13.53
CA LEU A 56 20.65 4.67 -14.46
C LEU A 56 20.96 6.02 -13.78
N THR A 57 21.24 6.00 -12.48
CA THR A 57 21.29 7.19 -11.64
C THR A 57 22.69 7.79 -11.54
N THR A 58 22.83 9.09 -11.77
CA THR A 58 24.05 9.85 -11.50
C THR A 58 24.17 10.20 -10.01
N ALA A 59 25.40 10.26 -9.47
CA ALA A 59 25.66 10.49 -8.04
C ALA A 59 24.90 11.67 -7.41
N ARG A 60 24.69 12.77 -8.15
CA ARG A 60 23.96 13.97 -7.70
C ARG A 60 22.46 13.74 -7.45
N TRP A 61 21.85 12.81 -8.18
CA TRP A 61 20.42 12.50 -8.09
C TRP A 61 20.16 11.18 -7.35
N LEU A 62 21.18 10.62 -6.71
CA LEU A 62 21.10 9.29 -6.12
C LEU A 62 20.05 9.19 -5.03
N THR A 63 20.03 10.12 -4.08
CA THR A 63 19.06 10.14 -2.99
C THR A 63 17.60 10.29 -3.46
N PRO A 64 17.24 11.31 -4.28
CA PRO A 64 15.85 11.46 -4.69
C PRO A 64 15.38 10.30 -5.57
N ILE A 65 16.26 9.69 -6.37
CA ILE A 65 15.89 8.50 -7.17
C ILE A 65 15.74 7.26 -6.26
N VAL A 66 16.60 7.06 -5.26
CA VAL A 66 16.40 5.99 -4.27
C VAL A 66 15.07 6.16 -3.53
N MET A 67 14.73 7.37 -3.11
CA MET A 67 13.42 7.68 -2.50
C MET A 67 12.26 7.40 -3.46
N LEU A 68 12.38 7.79 -4.72
CA LEU A 68 11.36 7.53 -5.74
C LEU A 68 11.17 6.03 -5.97
N VAL A 69 12.27 5.28 -6.12
CA VAL A 69 12.26 3.83 -6.32
C VAL A 69 11.68 3.13 -5.09
N ALA A 70 12.02 3.60 -3.88
CA ALA A 70 11.46 3.12 -2.63
C ALA A 70 9.93 3.31 -2.57
N ILE A 71 9.42 4.48 -2.96
CA ILE A 71 7.97 4.74 -3.04
C ILE A 71 7.28 3.87 -4.09
N ILE A 72 7.86 3.73 -5.28
CA ILE A 72 7.28 2.90 -6.34
C ILE A 72 7.27 1.41 -5.91
N SER A 73 8.22 0.98 -5.07
CA SER A 73 8.31 -0.41 -4.62
C SER A 73 7.10 -0.88 -3.81
N HIS A 74 6.31 0.02 -3.21
CA HIS A 74 5.08 -0.36 -2.48
C HIS A 74 4.04 -1.02 -3.38
N THR A 75 4.07 -0.74 -4.68
CA THR A 75 3.18 -1.41 -5.64
C THR A 75 3.48 -2.91 -5.75
N ALA A 76 4.65 -3.34 -5.27
CA ALA A 76 5.11 -4.72 -5.26
C ALA A 76 5.41 -5.24 -3.83
N ALA A 77 4.52 -4.90 -2.89
CA ALA A 77 4.52 -5.43 -1.52
C ALA A 77 5.91 -5.34 -0.83
N ASP A 78 6.54 -6.49 -0.58
CA ASP A 78 7.74 -6.61 0.26
C ASP A 78 9.05 -6.39 -0.50
N ALA A 79 8.98 -6.25 -1.83
CA ALA A 79 10.16 -6.05 -2.68
C ALA A 79 10.99 -4.82 -2.27
N GLY A 80 10.35 -3.78 -1.75
CA GLY A 80 11.02 -2.60 -1.20
C GLY A 80 12.04 -2.93 -0.11
N TYR A 81 11.62 -3.70 0.90
CA TYR A 81 12.47 -4.03 2.05
C TYR A 81 13.62 -4.97 1.67
N VAL A 82 13.33 -5.96 0.82
CA VAL A 82 14.28 -7.01 0.50
C VAL A 82 15.28 -6.58 -0.58
N VAL A 83 14.86 -5.76 -1.54
CA VAL A 83 15.68 -5.39 -2.70
C VAL A 83 16.18 -3.95 -2.60
N VAL A 84 15.30 -2.98 -2.38
CA VAL A 84 15.67 -1.55 -2.53
C VAL A 84 16.63 -1.09 -1.44
N ILE A 85 16.39 -1.49 -0.18
CA ILE A 85 17.21 -1.07 0.97
C ILE A 85 18.68 -1.51 0.85
N PRO A 86 19.01 -2.81 0.71
CA PRO A 86 20.40 -3.23 0.59
C PRO A 86 21.05 -2.71 -0.70
N LEU A 87 20.28 -2.58 -1.78
CA LEU A 87 20.77 -2.07 -3.05
C LEU A 87 21.14 -0.58 -2.97
N ALA A 88 20.37 0.21 -2.23
CA ALA A 88 20.71 1.61 -1.98
C ALA A 88 22.05 1.75 -1.25
N ALA A 89 22.33 0.88 -0.27
CA ALA A 89 23.62 0.86 0.42
C ALA A 89 24.79 0.66 -0.57
N VAL A 90 24.66 -0.36 -1.42
CA VAL A 90 25.66 -0.72 -2.43
C VAL A 90 25.92 0.42 -3.41
N ILE A 91 24.86 1.06 -3.92
CA ILE A 91 25.02 2.14 -4.91
C ILE A 91 25.56 3.41 -4.28
N PHE A 92 25.15 3.74 -3.05
CA PHE A 92 25.75 4.85 -2.31
C PHE A 92 27.24 4.62 -2.16
N HIS A 93 27.65 3.44 -1.70
CA HIS A 93 29.06 3.11 -1.54
C HIS A 93 29.83 3.18 -2.88
N ALA A 94 29.29 2.59 -3.95
CA ALA A 94 29.89 2.64 -5.28
C ALA A 94 29.98 4.06 -5.87
N ALA A 95 29.12 4.98 -5.43
CA ALA A 95 29.15 6.39 -5.80
C ALA A 95 30.06 7.24 -4.90
N GLY A 96 30.83 6.63 -3.98
CA GLY A 96 31.67 7.33 -3.00
C GLY A 96 30.87 8.04 -1.89
N ARG A 97 29.60 7.66 -1.71
CA ARG A 97 28.68 8.18 -0.70
C ARG A 97 28.53 7.21 0.46
N HIS A 98 28.01 7.68 1.59
CA HIS A 98 27.92 6.84 2.78
C HIS A 98 26.85 5.74 2.62
N PRO A 99 27.16 4.43 2.71
CA PRO A 99 26.20 3.34 2.50
C PRO A 99 25.02 3.37 3.49
N LEU A 100 25.29 3.63 4.78
CA LEU A 100 24.22 3.79 5.77
C LEU A 100 23.26 4.96 5.45
N ALA A 101 23.72 6.01 4.76
CA ALA A 101 22.83 7.07 4.29
C ALA A 101 21.90 6.57 3.18
N GLY A 102 22.39 5.68 2.31
CA GLY A 102 21.58 4.97 1.33
C GLY A 102 20.52 4.06 1.97
N ILE A 103 20.91 3.28 2.99
CA ILE A 103 19.97 2.48 3.79
C ILE A 103 18.91 3.38 4.43
N ALA A 104 19.32 4.47 5.08
CA ALA A 104 18.40 5.39 5.74
C ALA A 104 17.41 6.02 4.74
N ALA A 105 17.89 6.48 3.58
CA ALA A 105 17.03 7.03 2.53
C ALA A 105 16.04 5.99 2.01
N ALA A 106 16.51 4.79 1.65
CA ALA A 106 15.65 3.72 1.16
C ALA A 106 14.63 3.30 2.23
N PHE A 107 15.04 3.13 3.49
CA PHE A 107 14.14 2.75 4.58
C PHE A 107 13.10 3.84 4.86
N ALA A 108 13.48 5.12 4.82
CA ALA A 108 12.55 6.24 4.93
C ALA A 108 11.52 6.24 3.80
N GLY A 109 11.93 5.97 2.56
CA GLY A 109 11.01 5.87 1.42
C GLY A 109 10.11 4.63 1.47
N VAL A 110 10.67 3.45 1.77
CA VAL A 110 9.94 2.16 1.77
C VAL A 110 9.00 2.07 2.98
N SER A 111 9.40 2.57 4.14
CA SER A 111 8.64 2.40 5.38
C SER A 111 7.89 3.68 5.77
N GLY A 112 8.60 4.81 5.80
CA GLY A 112 8.02 6.13 6.10
C GLY A 112 7.09 6.65 5.01
N GLY A 113 7.29 6.22 3.76
CA GLY A 113 6.48 6.59 2.60
C GLY A 113 5.38 5.59 2.24
N PHE A 114 5.09 4.58 3.07
CA PHE A 114 4.29 3.39 2.72
C PHE A 114 2.95 3.67 2.00
N SER A 115 2.20 4.67 2.46
CA SER A 115 0.91 5.04 1.83
C SER A 115 1.04 5.95 0.62
N ALA A 116 2.16 6.66 0.45
CA ALA A 116 2.38 7.60 -0.64
C ALA A 116 2.80 6.83 -1.88
N ASN A 117 2.07 6.96 -3.00
CA ASN A 117 2.43 6.32 -4.25
C ASN A 117 1.87 7.07 -5.45
N PHE A 118 2.60 7.06 -6.57
CA PHE A 118 2.14 7.56 -7.87
C PHE A 118 1.21 6.58 -8.57
N ILE A 119 1.37 5.28 -8.28
CA ILE A 119 0.63 4.20 -8.91
C ILE A 119 -0.34 3.62 -7.88
N PRO A 120 -1.63 3.46 -8.22
CA PRO A 120 -2.56 2.74 -7.37
C PRO A 120 -2.03 1.35 -7.03
N SER A 121 -2.06 1.01 -5.75
CA SER A 121 -1.53 -0.22 -5.18
C SER A 121 -2.66 -1.09 -4.61
N ALA A 122 -2.35 -2.31 -4.18
CA ALA A 122 -3.32 -3.14 -3.46
C ALA A 122 -3.75 -2.52 -2.10
N LEU A 123 -2.97 -1.58 -1.55
CA LEU A 123 -3.30 -0.86 -0.32
C LEU A 123 -4.53 0.05 -0.50
N ASP A 124 -4.68 0.67 -1.67
CA ASP A 124 -5.75 1.64 -1.92
C ASP A 124 -7.16 1.03 -1.81
N PRO A 125 -7.48 -0.05 -2.55
CA PRO A 125 -8.79 -0.68 -2.44
C PRO A 125 -8.92 -1.50 -1.13
N LEU A 126 -7.82 -1.93 -0.50
CA LEU A 126 -7.83 -2.53 0.84
C LEU A 126 -8.36 -1.55 1.89
N LEU A 127 -7.73 -0.38 2.01
CA LEU A 127 -8.12 0.63 2.99
C LEU A 127 -9.50 1.20 2.67
N GLN A 128 -9.79 1.43 1.40
CA GLN A 128 -11.13 1.85 0.96
C GLN A 128 -12.20 0.85 1.39
N GLY A 129 -11.99 -0.45 1.18
CA GLY A 129 -12.97 -1.46 1.55
C GLY A 129 -13.28 -1.45 3.04
N ILE A 130 -12.25 -1.27 3.88
CA ILE A 130 -12.39 -1.21 5.35
C ILE A 130 -13.14 0.06 5.74
N THR A 131 -12.76 1.20 5.18
CA THR A 131 -13.42 2.49 5.40
C THR A 131 -14.89 2.45 5.01
N GLN A 132 -15.21 1.86 3.85
CA GLN A 132 -16.58 1.70 3.40
C GLN A 132 -17.38 0.78 4.32
N ALA A 133 -16.82 -0.35 4.75
CA ALA A 133 -17.48 -1.25 5.69
C ALA A 133 -17.76 -0.57 7.03
N ALA A 134 -16.82 0.23 7.53
CA ALA A 134 -16.99 1.01 8.75
C ALA A 134 -18.06 2.09 8.59
N GLY A 135 -18.02 2.89 7.52
CA GLY A 135 -19.00 3.96 7.29
C GLY A 135 -20.42 3.45 7.08
N ARG A 136 -20.58 2.21 6.58
CA ARG A 136 -21.88 1.54 6.43
C ARG A 136 -22.60 1.21 7.74
N VAL A 137 -21.89 1.29 8.87
CA VAL A 137 -22.53 1.25 10.20
C VAL A 137 -23.49 2.43 10.38
N LEU A 138 -23.17 3.60 9.79
CA LEU A 138 -23.99 4.80 9.86
C LEU A 138 -24.85 5.01 8.61
N ASP A 139 -24.29 4.80 7.42
CA ASP A 139 -24.97 4.95 6.13
C ASP A 139 -24.84 3.65 5.31
N PRO A 140 -25.85 2.75 5.35
CA PRO A 140 -25.82 1.48 4.63
C PRO A 140 -25.59 1.62 3.11
N GLY A 141 -25.94 2.77 2.51
CA GLY A 141 -25.78 3.06 1.09
C GLY A 141 -24.40 3.59 0.70
N LEU A 142 -23.50 3.81 1.67
CA LEU A 142 -22.20 4.45 1.43
C LEU A 142 -21.37 3.67 0.40
N LEU A 143 -20.90 4.41 -0.59
CA LEU A 143 -19.90 3.99 -1.57
C LEU A 143 -18.68 4.90 -1.42
N VAL A 144 -17.50 4.30 -1.29
CA VAL A 144 -16.22 5.03 -1.21
C VAL A 144 -15.41 4.68 -2.44
N ASN A 145 -14.85 5.67 -3.14
CA ASN A 145 -14.10 5.40 -4.37
C ASN A 145 -12.74 4.75 -4.03
N PRO A 146 -12.33 3.62 -4.67
CA PRO A 146 -11.03 3.01 -4.43
C PRO A 146 -9.83 3.96 -4.62
N LEU A 147 -9.96 4.98 -5.46
CA LEU A 147 -8.93 5.98 -5.73
C LEU A 147 -9.16 7.30 -4.99
N CYS A 148 -10.01 7.33 -3.96
CA CYS A 148 -10.38 8.54 -3.24
C CYS A 148 -9.18 9.32 -2.67
N ASN A 149 -8.08 8.63 -2.35
CA ASN A 149 -6.87 9.25 -1.84
C ASN A 149 -5.74 9.35 -2.87
N TRP A 150 -5.91 8.85 -4.09
CA TRP A 150 -4.81 8.74 -5.06
C TRP A 150 -4.13 10.08 -5.33
N PHE A 151 -4.89 11.14 -5.64
CA PHE A 151 -4.33 12.47 -5.88
C PHE A 151 -3.52 13.00 -4.69
N PHE A 152 -4.04 12.84 -3.47
CA PHE A 152 -3.37 13.28 -2.26
C PHE A 152 -2.09 12.48 -2.01
N MET A 153 -2.15 11.16 -2.17
CA MET A 153 -1.02 10.26 -1.94
C MET A 153 0.08 10.44 -2.99
N SER A 154 -0.29 10.61 -4.26
CA SER A 154 0.65 10.92 -5.34
C SER A 154 1.33 12.28 -5.15
N THR A 155 0.59 13.29 -4.69
CA THR A 155 1.19 14.60 -4.37
C THR A 155 2.10 14.50 -3.14
N SER A 156 1.69 13.74 -2.13
CA SER A 156 2.49 13.48 -0.92
C SER A 156 3.80 12.78 -1.24
N SER A 157 3.86 11.93 -2.26
CA SER A 157 5.11 11.31 -2.72
C SER A 157 6.18 12.35 -3.05
N LEU A 158 5.81 13.48 -3.67
CA LEU A 158 6.76 14.55 -3.98
C LEU A 158 7.31 15.19 -2.70
N LEU A 159 6.44 15.39 -1.70
CA LEU A 159 6.83 15.92 -0.39
C LEU A 159 7.77 14.95 0.34
N VAL A 160 7.44 13.66 0.37
CA VAL A 160 8.26 12.62 1.01
C VAL A 160 9.63 12.52 0.34
N ILE A 161 9.68 12.51 -1.01
CA ILE A 161 10.95 12.51 -1.76
C ILE A 161 11.76 13.76 -1.43
N GLY A 162 11.14 14.94 -1.47
CA GLY A 162 11.82 16.20 -1.21
C GLY A 162 12.39 16.30 0.21
N LEU A 163 11.60 15.93 1.22
CA LEU A 163 12.02 15.93 2.61
C LEU A 163 13.08 14.88 2.89
N GLY A 164 12.89 13.64 2.42
CA GLY A 164 13.86 12.56 2.58
C GLY A 164 15.19 12.88 1.89
N TRP A 165 15.13 13.46 0.69
CA TRP A 165 16.32 13.94 -0.01
C TRP A 165 17.07 15.01 0.80
N TRP A 166 16.37 16.06 1.22
CA TRP A 166 16.97 17.14 2.00
C TRP A 166 17.57 16.64 3.32
N LEU A 167 16.83 15.82 4.07
CA LEU A 167 17.30 15.25 5.34
C LEU A 167 18.54 14.38 5.14
N THR A 168 18.53 13.49 4.14
CA THR A 168 19.66 12.60 3.91
C THR A 168 20.91 13.37 3.48
N ASP A 169 20.82 14.25 2.48
CA ASP A 169 22.00 14.94 1.92
C ASP A 169 22.52 16.06 2.82
N LYS A 170 21.66 16.73 3.60
CA LYS A 170 22.05 17.88 4.42
C LYS A 170 22.30 17.56 5.88
N ILE A 171 21.73 16.48 6.40
CA ILE A 171 21.82 16.15 7.83
C ILE A 171 22.44 14.77 8.04
N VAL A 172 21.81 13.72 7.53
CA VAL A 172 22.17 12.33 7.87
C VAL A 172 23.54 11.95 7.32
N GLU A 173 23.78 12.15 6.02
CA GLU A 173 25.06 11.79 5.39
C GLU A 173 26.22 12.63 5.94
N PRO A 174 26.15 13.98 6.02
CA PRO A 174 27.23 14.77 6.61
C PRO A 174 27.54 14.41 8.07
N TRP A 175 26.51 14.05 8.86
CA TRP A 175 26.71 13.57 10.21
C TRP A 175 27.43 12.21 10.23
N LEU A 176 26.95 11.24 9.45
CA LEU A 176 27.56 9.91 9.33
C LEU A 176 29.02 9.98 8.88
N THR A 177 29.33 10.76 7.84
CA THR A 177 30.71 10.94 7.36
C THR A 177 31.63 11.51 8.44
N ARG A 178 31.11 12.33 9.37
CA ARG A 178 31.90 12.89 10.47
C ARG A 178 32.05 11.94 11.65
N THR A 179 31.03 11.15 11.96
CA THR A 179 31.00 10.30 13.17
C THR A 179 31.42 8.85 12.93
N ASN A 180 31.26 8.36 11.70
CA ASN A 180 31.55 6.99 11.29
C ASN A 180 32.09 6.96 9.84
N PRO A 181 33.30 7.49 9.60
CA PRO A 181 33.86 7.51 8.26
C PRO A 181 34.07 6.09 7.74
N VAL A 182 33.64 5.83 6.51
CA VAL A 182 33.91 4.57 5.82
C VAL A 182 35.39 4.54 5.45
N THR A 183 36.14 3.62 6.06
CA THR A 183 37.60 3.48 5.86
C THR A 183 37.97 2.54 4.71
N ASP A 184 37.01 1.73 4.26
CA ASP A 184 37.22 0.80 3.15
C ASP A 184 37.04 1.54 1.81
N ASP A 185 38.01 1.35 0.91
CA ASP A 185 37.88 1.77 -0.49
C ASP A 185 36.61 1.13 -1.07
N PRO A 186 35.85 1.84 -1.95
CA PRO A 186 34.69 1.25 -2.61
C PRO A 186 35.10 -0.08 -3.23
N ALA A 187 34.67 -1.20 -2.64
CA ALA A 187 35.18 -2.49 -3.05
C ALA A 187 34.96 -2.66 -4.56
N ASP A 188 36.04 -2.86 -5.32
CA ASP A 188 36.09 -3.03 -6.79
C ASP A 188 35.30 -4.25 -7.32
N GLY A 189 34.43 -4.85 -6.48
CA GLY A 189 33.63 -6.03 -6.80
C GLY A 189 32.25 -6.08 -6.15
N ALA A 190 31.83 -5.09 -5.36
CA ALA A 190 30.47 -5.00 -4.80
C ALA A 190 29.54 -4.15 -5.69
N GLY A 191 29.85 -3.99 -6.98
CA GLY A 191 29.01 -3.24 -7.91
C GLY A 191 27.64 -3.89 -8.12
N LEU A 192 26.67 -3.07 -8.54
CA LEU A 192 25.38 -3.55 -9.06
C LEU A 192 25.61 -4.71 -10.03
N THR A 193 25.12 -5.91 -9.71
CA THR A 193 25.17 -7.02 -10.66
C THR A 193 24.44 -6.58 -11.94
N PRO A 194 25.13 -6.48 -13.09
CA PRO A 194 24.51 -6.02 -14.31
C PRO A 194 23.35 -6.94 -14.67
N LEU A 195 22.25 -6.37 -15.14
CA LEU A 195 21.13 -7.17 -15.62
C LEU A 195 21.58 -8.04 -16.78
N ALA A 196 21.26 -9.33 -16.71
CA ALA A 196 21.57 -10.26 -17.77
C ALA A 196 20.86 -9.84 -19.07
N PRO A 197 21.40 -10.18 -20.27
CA PRO A 197 20.78 -9.80 -21.54
C PRO A 197 19.32 -10.25 -21.67
N GLY A 198 18.97 -11.41 -21.09
CA GLY A 198 17.59 -11.91 -21.01
C GLY A 198 16.68 -11.01 -20.16
N GLU A 199 17.15 -10.58 -18.98
CA GLU A 199 16.41 -9.67 -18.11
C GLU A 199 16.19 -8.31 -18.78
N GLN A 200 17.21 -7.76 -19.47
CA GLN A 200 17.07 -6.49 -20.18
C GLN A 200 16.03 -6.55 -21.31
N ARG A 201 16.07 -7.62 -22.12
CA ARG A 201 15.04 -7.86 -23.14
C ARG A 201 13.67 -8.08 -22.51
N GLY A 202 13.62 -8.83 -21.40
CA GLY A 202 12.40 -9.08 -20.65
C GLY A 202 11.75 -7.79 -20.16
N LEU A 203 12.54 -6.87 -19.58
CA LEU A 203 12.05 -5.55 -19.15
C LEU A 203 11.46 -4.75 -20.31
N TRP A 204 12.12 -4.77 -21.47
CA TRP A 204 11.64 -4.05 -22.64
C TRP A 204 10.31 -4.63 -23.15
N TRP A 205 10.21 -5.95 -23.27
CA TRP A 205 8.96 -6.61 -23.68
C TRP A 205 7.83 -6.48 -22.66
N ALA A 206 8.15 -6.47 -21.36
CA ALA A 206 7.18 -6.19 -20.31
C ALA A 206 6.66 -4.75 -20.37
N ALA A 207 7.53 -3.77 -20.66
CA ALA A 207 7.10 -2.39 -20.88
C ALA A 207 6.21 -2.27 -22.12
N VAL A 208 6.54 -2.96 -23.21
CA VAL A 208 5.70 -3.00 -24.42
C VAL A 208 4.34 -3.63 -24.11
N SER A 209 4.29 -4.76 -23.40
CA SER A 209 3.01 -5.41 -23.08
C SER A 209 2.16 -4.58 -22.11
N LEU A 210 2.79 -3.85 -21.17
CA LEU A 210 2.09 -2.88 -20.34
C LEU A 210 1.49 -1.75 -21.17
N VAL A 211 2.28 -1.13 -22.06
CA VAL A 211 1.81 -0.05 -22.94
C VAL A 211 0.67 -0.52 -23.85
N LEU A 212 0.78 -1.73 -24.42
CA LEU A 212 -0.29 -2.33 -25.22
C LEU A 212 -1.55 -2.59 -24.39
N SER A 213 -1.41 -3.11 -23.16
CA SER A 213 -2.54 -3.34 -22.26
C SER A 213 -3.25 -2.04 -21.88
N LEU A 214 -2.49 -0.97 -21.60
CA LEU A 214 -3.03 0.35 -21.35
C LEU A 214 -3.69 0.96 -22.59
N ALA A 215 -3.08 0.81 -23.77
CA ALA A 215 -3.66 1.28 -25.03
C ALA A 215 -4.99 0.57 -25.34
N LEU A 216 -5.08 -0.74 -25.11
CA LEU A 216 -6.31 -1.51 -25.26
C LEU A 216 -7.37 -1.07 -24.24
N LEU A 217 -6.98 -0.85 -22.98
CA LEU A 217 -7.89 -0.32 -21.96
C LEU A 217 -8.44 1.05 -22.38
N LEU A 218 -7.56 1.96 -22.81
CA LEU A 218 -7.97 3.29 -23.30
C LEU A 218 -8.87 3.17 -24.53
N ALA A 219 -8.56 2.30 -25.49
CA ALA A 219 -9.40 2.09 -26.67
C ALA A 219 -10.79 1.52 -26.32
N ALA A 220 -10.88 0.64 -25.33
CA ALA A 220 -12.16 0.08 -24.85
C ALA A 220 -12.99 1.13 -24.08
N PHE A 221 -12.35 2.08 -23.44
CA PHE A 221 -12.96 3.04 -22.51
C PHE A 221 -13.27 4.43 -23.12
N LEU A 222 -12.41 4.92 -24.01
CA LEU A 222 -12.54 6.25 -24.63
C LEU A 222 -13.81 6.47 -25.46
N PRO A 223 -14.37 5.48 -26.18
CA PRO A 223 -15.62 5.68 -26.93
C PRO A 223 -16.77 6.17 -26.03
N ALA A 224 -17.59 7.10 -26.53
CA ALA A 224 -18.71 7.66 -25.77
C ALA A 224 -19.77 6.60 -25.38
N GLY A 225 -19.96 5.58 -26.22
CA GLY A 225 -20.82 4.43 -25.95
C GLY A 225 -20.14 3.28 -25.20
N SER A 226 -18.98 3.51 -24.57
CA SER A 226 -18.28 2.46 -23.84
C SER A 226 -19.10 1.96 -22.65
N PRO A 227 -19.25 0.63 -22.48
CA PRO A 227 -19.92 0.06 -21.31
C PRO A 227 -19.14 0.25 -20.01
N LEU A 228 -17.90 0.75 -20.08
CA LEU A 228 -17.07 1.04 -18.91
C LEU A 228 -17.36 2.42 -18.30
N ARG A 229 -18.09 3.27 -19.01
CA ARG A 229 -18.54 4.58 -18.51
C ARG A 229 -19.85 4.44 -17.74
N ASP A 230 -20.14 5.47 -16.96
CA ASP A 230 -21.43 5.59 -16.28
C ASP A 230 -22.59 5.55 -17.29
N PRO A 231 -23.52 4.60 -17.19
CA PRO A 231 -24.65 4.51 -18.11
C PRO A 231 -25.59 5.71 -18.06
N ALA A 232 -25.69 6.39 -16.90
CA ALA A 232 -26.59 7.52 -16.69
C ALA A 232 -25.95 8.85 -17.10
N THR A 233 -24.67 9.03 -16.84
CA THR A 233 -23.99 10.33 -17.02
C THR A 233 -22.94 10.35 -18.13
N GLY A 234 -22.52 9.18 -18.63
CA GLY A 234 -21.36 9.03 -19.52
C GLY A 234 -20.02 9.38 -18.85
N ALA A 235 -20.05 9.68 -17.55
CA ALA A 235 -18.89 10.07 -16.78
C ALA A 235 -17.91 8.90 -16.61
N MET A 236 -16.65 9.28 -16.52
CA MET A 236 -15.50 8.37 -16.50
C MET A 236 -15.13 7.90 -15.09
N ALA A 237 -15.28 8.80 -14.12
CA ALA A 237 -14.84 8.62 -12.75
C ALA A 237 -15.99 8.88 -11.77
N SER A 238 -17.17 8.35 -12.07
CA SER A 238 -18.31 8.35 -11.15
C SER A 238 -18.45 6.98 -10.48
N PHE A 239 -19.19 6.93 -9.37
CA PHE A 239 -19.55 5.67 -8.72
C PHE A 239 -20.41 4.75 -9.60
N GLY A 240 -21.14 5.30 -10.56
CA GLY A 240 -21.94 4.52 -11.51
C GLY A 240 -21.13 3.94 -12.67
N ALA A 241 -19.87 4.35 -12.85
CA ALA A 241 -19.02 3.87 -13.92
C ALA A 241 -18.46 2.47 -13.61
N PRO A 242 -18.75 1.44 -14.44
CA PRO A 242 -18.19 0.11 -14.25
C PRO A 242 -16.65 0.08 -14.20
N LEU A 243 -15.98 1.06 -14.83
CA LEU A 243 -14.54 1.23 -14.71
C LEU A 243 -14.06 1.34 -13.25
N MET A 244 -14.77 2.10 -12.40
CA MET A 244 -14.36 2.30 -11.00
C MET A 244 -14.50 1.01 -10.18
N HIS A 245 -15.48 0.17 -10.52
CA HIS A 245 -15.63 -1.16 -9.93
C HIS A 245 -14.59 -2.17 -10.46
N ALA A 246 -14.10 -1.96 -11.69
CA ALA A 246 -13.13 -2.83 -12.36
C ALA A 246 -11.67 -2.52 -11.99
N ILE A 247 -11.37 -1.51 -11.18
CA ILE A 247 -10.00 -1.11 -10.82
C ILE A 247 -9.18 -2.30 -10.28
N VAL A 248 -9.78 -3.12 -9.43
CA VAL A 248 -9.11 -4.28 -8.82
C VAL A 248 -8.78 -5.36 -9.87
N PRO A 249 -9.74 -5.84 -10.69
CA PRO A 249 -9.45 -6.67 -11.86
C PRO A 249 -8.41 -6.06 -12.82
N LEU A 250 -8.43 -4.74 -13.02
CA LEU A 250 -7.46 -4.06 -13.88
C LEU A 250 -6.05 -4.11 -13.29
N ILE A 251 -5.88 -3.89 -11.99
CA ILE A 251 -4.59 -4.08 -11.30
C ILE A 251 -4.11 -5.53 -11.51
N PHE A 252 -4.98 -6.51 -11.29
CA PHE A 252 -4.66 -7.91 -11.54
C PHE A 252 -4.11 -8.13 -12.96
N VAL A 253 -4.83 -7.69 -14.00
CA VAL A 253 -4.43 -7.88 -15.40
C VAL A 253 -3.16 -7.10 -15.76
N LEU A 254 -3.05 -5.84 -15.31
CA LEU A 254 -1.93 -4.95 -15.61
C LEU A 254 -0.62 -5.37 -14.95
N PHE A 255 -0.65 -6.16 -13.88
CA PHE A 255 0.53 -6.82 -13.33
C PHE A 255 0.77 -8.21 -13.91
N LEU A 256 -0.30 -8.97 -14.15
CA LEU A 256 -0.20 -10.32 -14.68
C LEU A 256 0.44 -10.36 -16.08
N ILE A 257 -0.05 -9.54 -17.01
CA ILE A 257 0.40 -9.58 -18.41
C ILE A 257 1.89 -9.22 -18.52
N PRO A 258 2.38 -8.10 -17.97
CA PRO A 258 3.81 -7.78 -17.99
C PRO A 258 4.63 -8.79 -17.19
N GLY A 259 4.12 -9.29 -16.06
CA GLY A 259 4.77 -10.29 -15.23
C GLY A 259 5.07 -11.57 -16.01
N ILE A 260 4.08 -12.12 -16.72
CA ILE A 260 4.23 -13.29 -17.59
C ILE A 260 5.16 -12.98 -18.76
N THR A 261 4.97 -11.83 -19.43
CA THR A 261 5.78 -11.43 -20.59
C THR A 261 7.26 -11.36 -20.21
N TYR A 262 7.58 -10.71 -19.09
CA TYR A 262 8.92 -10.66 -18.53
C TYR A 262 9.45 -12.07 -18.27
N GLY A 263 8.68 -12.88 -17.53
CA GLY A 263 9.14 -14.18 -17.07
C GLY A 263 9.48 -15.13 -18.22
N VAL A 264 8.67 -15.12 -19.28
CA VAL A 264 8.90 -15.94 -20.48
C VAL A 264 10.14 -15.47 -21.24
N VAL A 265 10.31 -14.16 -21.45
CA VAL A 265 11.43 -13.61 -22.22
C VAL A 265 12.75 -13.69 -21.45
N ALA A 266 12.72 -13.43 -20.14
CA ALA A 266 13.88 -13.54 -19.26
C ALA A 266 14.25 -15.00 -18.94
N GLY A 267 13.35 -15.95 -19.22
CA GLY A 267 13.55 -17.38 -18.97
C GLY A 267 13.31 -17.82 -17.52
N SER A 268 12.75 -16.95 -16.67
CA SER A 268 12.37 -17.29 -15.28
C SER A 268 11.05 -18.06 -15.20
N MET A 269 10.21 -18.00 -16.25
CA MET A 269 8.99 -18.79 -16.39
C MET A 269 9.04 -19.64 -17.66
N ARG A 270 8.84 -20.94 -17.50
CA ARG A 270 8.86 -21.94 -18.58
C ARG A 270 7.47 -22.37 -19.01
N GLY A 271 6.45 -22.17 -18.18
CA GLY A 271 5.07 -22.46 -18.55
C GLY A 271 4.03 -22.02 -17.52
N HIS A 272 2.79 -22.42 -17.74
CA HIS A 272 1.65 -22.04 -16.89
C HIS A 272 1.81 -22.45 -15.41
N ARG A 273 2.56 -23.52 -15.12
CA ARG A 273 2.81 -23.96 -13.74
C ARG A 273 3.58 -22.91 -12.93
N ASP A 274 4.50 -22.18 -13.55
CA ASP A 274 5.26 -21.13 -12.86
C ASP A 274 4.38 -19.90 -12.58
N VAL A 275 3.40 -19.63 -13.46
CA VAL A 275 2.39 -18.59 -13.24
C VAL A 275 1.53 -18.95 -12.02
N ILE A 276 1.03 -20.20 -11.96
CA ILE A 276 0.26 -20.69 -10.82
C ILE A 276 1.11 -20.70 -9.55
N ALA A 277 2.39 -21.08 -9.62
CA ALA A 277 3.29 -21.02 -8.47
C ALA A 277 3.44 -19.59 -7.92
N GLY A 278 3.56 -18.59 -8.80
CA GLY A 278 3.57 -17.18 -8.41
C GLY A 278 2.28 -16.75 -7.71
N MET A 279 1.13 -17.16 -8.23
CA MET A 279 -0.17 -16.92 -7.59
C MET A 279 -0.30 -17.60 -6.23
N SER A 280 0.06 -18.88 -6.13
CA SER A 280 -0.02 -19.67 -4.89
C SER A 280 0.84 -19.07 -3.80
N ARG A 281 2.09 -18.71 -4.12
CA ARG A 281 3.00 -18.10 -3.15
C ARG A 281 2.48 -16.76 -2.61
N ALA A 282 1.84 -15.97 -3.47
CA ALA A 282 1.19 -14.73 -3.05
C ALA A 282 -0.05 -14.98 -2.17
N MET A 283 -0.76 -16.10 -2.33
CA MET A 283 -1.86 -16.46 -1.43
C MET A 283 -1.37 -17.02 -0.09
N GLU A 284 -0.26 -17.75 -0.09
CA GLU A 284 0.37 -18.26 1.14
C GLU A 284 0.79 -17.12 2.08
N SER A 285 1.38 -16.04 1.55
CA SER A 285 1.74 -14.86 2.36
C SER A 285 0.53 -14.14 2.96
N MET A 286 -0.66 -14.36 2.41
CA MET A 286 -1.91 -13.73 2.86
C MET A 286 -2.62 -14.49 3.98
N GLY A 287 -2.07 -15.60 4.48
CA GLY A 287 -2.69 -16.38 5.56
C GLY A 287 -3.04 -15.55 6.80
N TYR A 288 -2.12 -14.68 7.26
CA TYR A 288 -2.36 -13.78 8.39
C TYR A 288 -3.51 -12.79 8.12
N TYR A 289 -3.52 -12.19 6.92
CA TYR A 289 -4.57 -11.25 6.53
C TYR A 289 -5.95 -11.91 6.48
N ILE A 290 -6.05 -13.12 5.92
CA ILE A 290 -7.31 -13.86 5.82
C ILE A 290 -7.91 -14.12 7.21
N VAL A 291 -7.08 -14.54 8.16
CA VAL A 291 -7.50 -14.76 9.56
C VAL A 291 -7.95 -13.45 10.22
N MET A 292 -7.20 -12.36 10.04
CA MET A 292 -7.56 -11.05 10.59
C MET A 292 -8.87 -10.51 9.98
N ALA A 293 -9.03 -10.63 8.66
CA ALA A 293 -10.23 -10.24 7.94
C ALA A 293 -11.46 -11.03 8.41
N PHE A 294 -11.30 -12.33 8.73
CA PHE A 294 -12.36 -13.13 9.31
C PHE A 294 -12.88 -12.52 10.61
N PHE A 295 -12.02 -12.31 11.60
CA PHE A 295 -12.45 -11.76 12.90
C PHE A 295 -12.95 -10.32 12.78
N ALA A 296 -12.33 -9.50 11.93
CA ALA A 296 -12.78 -8.14 11.72
C ALA A 296 -14.17 -8.08 11.05
N ALA A 297 -14.45 -8.95 10.08
CA ALA A 297 -15.77 -9.06 9.46
C ALA A 297 -16.83 -9.41 10.51
N GLN A 298 -16.56 -10.41 11.36
CA GLN A 298 -17.47 -10.79 12.45
C GLN A 298 -17.66 -9.64 13.45
N PHE A 299 -16.58 -8.98 13.85
CA PHE A 299 -16.62 -7.85 14.76
C PHE A 299 -17.47 -6.71 14.19
N ILE A 300 -17.22 -6.27 12.96
CA ILE A 300 -17.96 -5.16 12.34
C ILE A 300 -19.45 -5.50 12.20
N ALA A 301 -19.78 -6.72 11.78
CA ALA A 301 -21.17 -7.17 11.68
C ALA A 301 -21.88 -7.17 13.03
N ALA A 302 -21.25 -7.75 14.06
CA ALA A 302 -21.77 -7.76 15.43
C ALA A 302 -21.87 -6.34 16.02
N PHE A 303 -20.89 -5.49 15.76
CA PHE A 303 -20.81 -4.12 16.26
C PHE A 303 -21.90 -3.23 15.65
N GLY A 304 -22.18 -3.40 14.36
CA GLY A 304 -23.31 -2.77 13.69
C GLY A 304 -24.65 -3.29 14.20
N HIS A 305 -24.85 -4.62 14.21
CA HIS A 305 -26.12 -5.24 14.59
C HIS A 305 -26.51 -4.98 16.06
N SER A 306 -25.55 -4.97 16.98
CA SER A 306 -25.77 -4.61 18.39
C SER A 306 -26.16 -3.15 18.61
N ASN A 307 -26.05 -2.29 17.59
CA ASN A 307 -26.12 -0.82 17.65
C ASN A 307 -25.05 -0.18 18.54
N LEU A 308 -24.03 -0.94 18.99
CA LEU A 308 -22.92 -0.37 19.77
C LEU A 308 -22.07 0.58 18.92
N GLY A 309 -21.89 0.29 17.63
CA GLY A 309 -21.16 1.18 16.73
C GLY A 309 -21.87 2.51 16.52
N VAL A 310 -23.18 2.49 16.34
CA VAL A 310 -23.98 3.72 16.25
C VAL A 310 -23.92 4.53 17.54
N LEU A 311 -24.04 3.87 18.70
CA LEU A 311 -23.96 4.54 20.00
C LEU A 311 -22.58 5.18 20.21
N LEU A 312 -21.49 4.43 20.02
CA LEU A 312 -20.14 4.94 20.21
C LEU A 312 -19.83 6.10 19.26
N ALA A 313 -20.34 6.04 18.03
CA ALA A 313 -20.21 7.12 17.06
C ALA A 313 -20.92 8.40 17.52
N VAL A 314 -22.12 8.28 18.09
CA VAL A 314 -22.89 9.43 18.62
C VAL A 314 -22.19 10.02 19.84
N GLU A 315 -21.92 9.21 20.87
CA GLU A 315 -21.29 9.68 22.11
C GLU A 315 -19.88 10.23 21.88
N GLY A 316 -19.10 9.59 21.00
CA GLY A 316 -17.77 10.06 20.64
C GLY A 316 -17.81 11.36 19.83
N ALA A 317 -18.79 11.51 18.93
CA ALA A 317 -18.98 12.76 18.19
C ALA A 317 -19.42 13.88 19.12
N ASP A 318 -20.32 13.63 20.07
CA ASP A 318 -20.75 14.60 21.06
C ASP A 318 -19.58 15.03 21.97
N GLY A 319 -18.74 14.09 22.39
CA GLY A 319 -17.52 14.38 23.14
C GLY A 319 -16.52 15.24 22.38
N LEU A 320 -16.28 14.95 21.09
CA LEU A 320 -15.42 15.76 20.23
C LEU A 320 -16.03 17.14 19.92
N SER A 321 -17.34 17.20 19.70
CA SER A 321 -18.10 18.43 19.45
C SER A 321 -18.04 19.36 20.66
N ALA A 322 -18.10 18.82 21.89
CA ALA A 322 -17.98 19.57 23.12
C ALA A 322 -16.60 20.27 23.28
N LEU A 323 -15.55 19.74 22.64
CA LEU A 323 -14.24 20.39 22.62
C LEU A 323 -14.18 21.60 21.67
N HIS A 324 -15.20 21.81 20.84
CA HIS A 324 -15.29 22.89 19.85
C HIS A 324 -14.05 22.97 18.94
N LEU A 325 -13.43 21.81 18.65
CA LEU A 325 -12.25 21.75 17.79
C LEU A 325 -12.66 21.98 16.34
N SER A 326 -11.82 22.74 15.63
CA SER A 326 -12.00 22.87 14.19
C SER A 326 -11.73 21.52 13.49
N PRO A 327 -12.35 21.23 12.33
CA PRO A 327 -12.14 19.97 11.62
C PRO A 327 -10.66 19.67 11.33
N GLN A 328 -9.84 20.71 11.11
CA GLN A 328 -8.40 20.57 10.88
C GLN A 328 -7.68 19.98 12.10
N PHE A 329 -7.98 20.48 13.31
CA PHE A 329 -7.38 19.96 14.54
C PHE A 329 -7.84 18.54 14.84
N THR A 330 -9.10 18.22 14.56
CA THR A 330 -9.63 16.86 14.69
C THR A 330 -8.86 15.88 13.79
N ILE A 331 -8.63 16.24 12.52
CA ILE A 331 -7.85 15.42 11.59
C ILE A 331 -6.39 15.25 12.06
N VAL A 332 -5.74 16.31 12.53
CA VAL A 332 -4.38 16.21 13.09
C VAL A 332 -4.37 15.28 14.31
N GLY A 333 -5.39 15.34 15.16
CA GLY A 333 -5.55 14.41 16.28
C GLY A 333 -5.62 12.94 15.83
N ILE A 334 -6.34 12.65 14.74
CA ILE A 334 -6.41 11.31 14.16
C ILE A 334 -5.07 10.88 13.58
N ILE A 335 -4.33 11.77 12.92
CA ILE A 335 -2.97 11.47 12.43
C ILE A 335 -2.06 11.07 13.59
N LEU A 336 -2.06 11.85 14.67
CA LEU A 336 -1.23 11.59 15.86
C LEU A 336 -1.64 10.31 16.58
N LEU A 337 -2.95 10.06 16.71
CA LEU A 337 -3.46 8.83 17.30
C LEU A 337 -3.05 7.62 16.46
N SER A 338 -3.20 7.70 15.14
CA SER A 338 -2.80 6.63 14.22
C SER A 338 -1.29 6.36 14.32
N ALA A 339 -0.46 7.41 14.34
CA ALA A 339 0.98 7.28 14.53
C ALA A 339 1.35 6.69 15.89
N PHE A 340 0.61 7.02 16.96
CA PHE A 340 0.83 6.45 18.28
C PHE A 340 0.50 4.95 18.32
N ILE A 341 -0.63 4.55 17.75
CA ILE A 341 -1.02 3.12 17.67
C ILE A 341 -0.03 2.34 16.79
N ASP A 342 0.48 2.97 15.73
CA ASP A 342 1.49 2.40 14.84
C ASP A 342 2.77 1.95 15.56
N LEU A 343 3.15 2.62 16.65
CA LEU A 343 4.28 2.20 17.47
C LEU A 343 4.13 0.78 18.03
N PHE A 344 2.88 0.32 18.27
CA PHE A 344 2.56 -0.99 18.84
C PHE A 344 2.15 -2.03 17.81
N VAL A 345 1.52 -1.59 16.70
CA VAL A 345 0.94 -2.48 15.69
C VAL A 345 1.37 -2.02 14.30
N GLY A 346 2.50 -2.52 13.79
CA GLY A 346 3.05 -2.08 12.50
C GLY A 346 2.27 -2.50 11.24
N SER A 347 1.16 -3.23 11.35
CA SER A 347 0.36 -3.64 10.20
C SER A 347 -0.72 -2.60 9.86
N ALA A 348 -0.66 -2.05 8.65
CA ALA A 348 -1.62 -1.06 8.16
C ALA A 348 -3.05 -1.61 8.02
N SER A 349 -3.22 -2.89 7.69
CA SER A 349 -4.55 -3.49 7.62
C SER A 349 -5.08 -3.81 9.02
N ALA A 350 -4.26 -4.40 9.89
CA ALA A 350 -4.70 -4.80 11.23
C ALA A 350 -5.15 -3.59 12.07
N LYS A 351 -4.37 -2.50 12.04
CA LYS A 351 -4.74 -1.25 12.71
C LYS A 351 -6.05 -0.68 12.18
N TRP A 352 -6.19 -0.58 10.86
CA TRP A 352 -7.38 0.02 10.27
C TRP A 352 -8.64 -0.82 10.52
N LEU A 353 -8.54 -2.15 10.46
CA LEU A 353 -9.64 -3.05 10.84
C LEU A 353 -10.09 -2.83 12.30
N LEU A 354 -9.17 -2.49 13.20
CA LEU A 354 -9.48 -2.23 14.60
C LEU A 354 -10.15 -0.88 14.82
N ILE A 355 -9.61 0.20 14.23
CA ILE A 355 -10.00 1.57 14.59
C ILE A 355 -11.01 2.20 13.63
N ALA A 356 -11.06 1.79 12.36
CA ALA A 356 -12.00 2.35 11.38
C ALA A 356 -13.47 2.21 11.81
N PRO A 357 -13.94 1.05 12.34
CA PRO A 357 -15.33 0.88 12.76
C PRO A 357 -15.78 1.88 13.85
N ILE A 358 -14.82 2.46 14.57
CA ILE A 358 -15.06 3.44 15.63
C ILE A 358 -14.97 4.86 15.07
N PHE A 359 -13.84 5.20 14.44
CA PHE A 359 -13.56 6.58 14.04
C PHE A 359 -14.26 7.03 12.77
N VAL A 360 -14.45 6.13 11.79
CA VAL A 360 -15.10 6.52 10.52
C VAL A 360 -16.53 6.98 10.78
N PRO A 361 -17.42 6.22 11.45
CA PRO A 361 -18.77 6.68 11.75
C PRO A 361 -18.82 7.94 12.63
N MET A 362 -17.92 8.02 13.62
CA MET A 362 -17.83 9.17 14.53
C MET A 362 -17.48 10.47 13.80
N LEU A 363 -16.49 10.42 12.91
CA LEU A 363 -16.07 11.60 12.13
C LEU A 363 -17.10 11.95 11.06
N MET A 364 -17.78 10.96 10.47
CA MET A 364 -18.92 11.19 9.58
C MET A 364 -20.04 11.99 10.27
N ARG A 365 -20.32 11.72 11.54
CA ARG A 365 -21.28 12.50 12.34
C ARG A 365 -20.86 13.97 12.53
N LEU A 366 -19.56 14.23 12.58
CA LEU A 366 -19.00 15.58 12.65
C LEU A 366 -18.90 16.27 11.28
N GLY A 367 -19.45 15.67 10.21
CA GLY A 367 -19.40 16.20 8.85
C GLY A 367 -18.05 15.99 8.15
N ILE A 368 -17.17 15.14 8.69
CA ILE A 368 -15.89 14.79 8.07
C ILE A 368 -16.10 13.56 7.18
N ALA A 369 -15.80 13.71 5.89
CA ALA A 369 -15.95 12.64 4.91
C ALA A 369 -15.04 11.43 5.23
N PRO A 370 -15.52 10.19 5.02
CA PRO A 370 -14.75 8.97 5.31
C PRO A 370 -13.44 8.89 4.53
N GLU A 371 -13.39 9.46 3.32
CA GLU A 371 -12.19 9.57 2.49
C GLU A 371 -11.07 10.38 3.16
N LEU A 372 -11.43 11.46 3.87
CA LEU A 372 -10.49 12.31 4.58
C LEU A 372 -9.98 11.62 5.84
N THR A 373 -10.86 10.93 6.56
CA THR A 373 -10.50 10.08 7.70
C THR A 373 -9.50 8.98 7.29
N GLN A 374 -9.72 8.34 6.15
CA GLN A 374 -8.78 7.37 5.59
C GLN A 374 -7.43 8.02 5.22
N ALA A 375 -7.44 9.21 4.63
CA ALA A 375 -6.20 9.92 4.31
C ALA A 375 -5.41 10.26 5.58
N ALA A 376 -6.09 10.72 6.64
CA ALA A 376 -5.48 11.00 7.94
C ALA A 376 -4.82 9.75 8.55
N TYR A 377 -5.53 8.62 8.52
CA TYR A 377 -4.99 7.34 8.93
C TYR A 377 -3.72 6.96 8.16
N ARG A 378 -3.76 7.04 6.83
CA ARG A 378 -2.64 6.70 5.94
C ARG A 378 -1.37 7.50 6.24
N ILE A 379 -1.53 8.79 6.59
CA ILE A 379 -0.40 9.65 7.00
C ILE A 379 0.20 9.14 8.32
N GLY A 380 -0.64 8.90 9.34
CA GLY A 380 -0.17 8.47 10.65
C GLY A 380 0.47 7.08 10.64
N ASP A 381 -0.17 6.13 9.95
CA ASP A 381 0.32 4.76 9.73
C ASP A 381 1.68 4.71 9.04
N SER A 382 1.92 5.58 8.04
CA SER A 382 3.20 5.57 7.34
C SER A 382 4.32 6.21 8.15
N SER A 383 4.01 7.32 8.84
CA SER A 383 5.03 8.19 9.44
C SER A 383 5.79 7.55 10.60
N ALA A 384 5.15 6.69 11.40
CA ALA A 384 5.78 6.13 12.60
C ALA A 384 6.46 4.76 12.38
N ASN A 385 6.29 4.15 11.20
CA ASN A 385 6.87 2.83 10.88
C ASN A 385 8.40 2.78 11.05
N ILE A 386 9.08 3.90 10.78
CA ILE A 386 10.56 3.98 10.84
C ILE A 386 11.11 4.18 12.26
N VAL A 387 10.28 4.52 13.24
CA VAL A 387 10.71 4.78 14.63
C VAL A 387 10.36 3.66 15.60
N THR A 388 9.58 2.66 15.17
CA THR A 388 9.21 1.52 16.04
C THR A 388 10.07 0.28 15.80
N PRO A 389 10.63 -0.35 16.87
CA PRO A 389 11.34 -1.61 16.75
C PRO A 389 10.40 -2.82 16.55
N LEU A 390 9.08 -2.63 16.74
CA LEU A 390 8.07 -3.67 16.56
C LEU A 390 7.67 -3.87 15.09
N MET A 391 8.20 -3.02 14.21
CA MET A 391 8.01 -3.14 12.77
C MET A 391 8.70 -4.43 12.24
N PRO A 392 7.99 -5.33 11.54
CA PRO A 392 8.50 -6.68 11.21
C PRO A 392 9.83 -6.71 10.42
N TYR A 393 10.08 -5.68 9.61
CA TYR A 393 11.31 -5.57 8.81
C TYR A 393 12.44 -4.81 9.52
N PHE A 394 12.21 -4.23 10.71
CA PHE A 394 13.24 -3.49 11.43
C PHE A 394 14.49 -4.36 11.71
N PRO A 395 14.38 -5.62 12.20
CA PRO A 395 15.55 -6.49 12.37
C PRO A 395 16.30 -6.76 11.06
N LEU A 396 15.58 -6.90 9.93
CA LEU A 396 16.18 -7.10 8.62
C LEU A 396 17.03 -5.89 8.19
N VAL A 397 16.52 -4.67 8.41
CA VAL A 397 17.25 -3.43 8.13
C VAL A 397 18.50 -3.31 9.00
N VAL A 398 18.42 -3.68 10.29
CA VAL A 398 19.58 -3.71 11.18
C VAL A 398 20.65 -4.69 10.67
N VAL A 399 20.26 -5.84 10.13
CA VAL A 399 21.20 -6.79 9.50
C VAL A 399 21.87 -6.17 8.28
N PHE A 400 21.16 -5.39 7.46
CA PHE A 400 21.77 -4.67 6.35
C PHE A 400 22.76 -3.60 6.80
N CYS A 401 22.51 -2.90 7.92
CA CYS A 401 23.47 -1.93 8.47
C CYS A 401 24.76 -2.59 9.01
N ARG A 402 24.71 -3.89 9.36
CA ARG A 402 25.87 -4.63 9.87
C ARG A 402 26.75 -5.22 8.77
N ARG A 403 26.21 -5.37 7.56
CA ARG A 403 26.94 -5.81 6.37
C ARG A 403 27.51 -4.61 5.67
#